data_AF-A0A0F8XDU7-F1
#
_entry.id   AF-A0A0F8XDU7-F1
#
_cell.length_a   1.000
_cell.length_b   1.000
_cell.length_c   1.000
_cell.angle_alpha   90.00
_cell.angle_beta   90.00
_cell.angle_gamma   90.00
#
_symmetry.space_group_name_H-M   'P 1'
#
loop_
_entity.id
_entity.type
_entity.pdbx_description
1 polymer ?
#
loop_
_entity_poly.entity_id
_entity_poly.type
_entity_poly.pdbx_seq_one_letter_code
_entity_poly.pdbx_strand_id
1 'polypeptide(L)'
;MEGRKCECDAIHLIVGLTEALDASEQPGGDDMMGRAAKNILRHLDNRFRDSGYTEREEPYYHLLEEMRASVNLYNFGGSGTSAEEVVRNLIHSNHELKQLMVCGPPYKDRESLSETAKVLVEVFETLENEGPMDALFLLANQYEKLGCATV
;
A
#
# COMPACT_ATOMS: atom_id res chain seq x y z
N MET A 1 12.82 -9.47 -13.99
CA MET A 1 12.45 -8.06 -14.25
C MET A 1 11.93 -7.50 -12.93
N GLU A 2 12.68 -6.59 -12.29
CA GLU A 2 12.37 -6.12 -10.92
C GLU A 2 11.04 -5.36 -10.80
N GLY A 3 10.61 -4.65 -11.85
CA GLY A 3 9.33 -3.91 -11.86
C GLY A 3 8.09 -4.81 -11.65
N ARG A 4 8.04 -5.95 -12.34
CA ARG A 4 6.90 -6.89 -12.24
C ARG A 4 6.77 -7.51 -10.84
N LYS A 5 7.89 -7.76 -10.15
CA LYS A 5 7.87 -8.28 -8.77
C LYS A 5 7.26 -7.25 -7.83
N CYS A 6 7.71 -6.01 -7.95
CA CYS A 6 7.22 -4.92 -7.12
C CYS A 6 5.71 -4.68 -7.30
N GLU A 7 5.24 -4.66 -8.56
CA GLU A 7 3.81 -4.50 -8.87
C GLU A 7 2.97 -5.65 -8.30
N CYS A 8 3.48 -6.89 -8.33
CA CYS A 8 2.83 -8.03 -7.67
C CYS A 8 2.82 -7.92 -6.14
N ASP A 9 3.93 -7.46 -5.53
CA ASP A 9 3.99 -7.21 -4.08
C ASP A 9 2.95 -6.15 -3.69
N ALA A 10 2.81 -5.08 -4.48
CA ALA A 10 1.79 -4.04 -4.28
C ALA A 10 0.36 -4.62 -4.34
N ILE A 11 0.07 -5.50 -5.31
CA ILE A 11 -1.23 -6.18 -5.39
C ILE A 11 -1.50 -7.01 -4.13
N HIS A 12 -0.53 -7.81 -3.67
CA HIS A 12 -0.70 -8.63 -2.46
C HIS A 12 -0.94 -7.78 -1.20
N LEU A 13 -0.32 -6.59 -1.12
CA LEU A 13 -0.56 -5.65 -0.01
C LEU A 13 -2.00 -5.11 -0.03
N ILE A 14 -2.51 -4.77 -1.21
CA ILE A 14 -3.90 -4.29 -1.39
C ILE A 14 -4.88 -5.41 -0.99
N VAL A 15 -4.68 -6.64 -1.48
CA VAL A 15 -5.50 -7.79 -1.09
C VAL A 15 -5.49 -7.98 0.43
N GLY A 16 -4.31 -7.99 1.04
CA GLY A 16 -4.19 -8.16 2.49
C GLY A 16 -4.84 -7.03 3.30
N LEU A 17 -4.85 -5.80 2.78
CA LEU A 17 -5.59 -4.68 3.38
C LEU A 17 -7.10 -4.88 3.27
N THR A 18 -7.60 -5.29 2.10
CA THR A 18 -9.02 -5.58 1.91
C THR A 18 -9.51 -6.71 2.79
N GLU A 19 -8.76 -7.81 2.90
CA GLU A 19 -9.09 -8.92 3.80
C GLU A 19 -9.12 -8.46 5.27
N ALA A 20 -8.19 -7.57 5.66
CA ALA A 20 -8.17 -7.02 7.01
C ALA A 20 -9.39 -6.11 7.29
N LEU A 21 -9.82 -5.30 6.31
CA LEU A 21 -11.03 -4.49 6.38
C LEU A 21 -12.28 -5.35 6.62
N ASP A 22 -12.47 -6.40 5.82
CA ASP A 22 -13.59 -7.34 5.96
C ASP A 22 -13.57 -8.10 7.31
N ALA A 23 -12.38 -8.53 7.75
CA ALA A 23 -12.22 -9.25 9.01
C ALA A 23 -12.43 -8.36 10.26
N SER A 24 -12.14 -7.05 10.17
CA SER A 24 -12.26 -6.12 11.31
C SER A 24 -13.71 -5.92 11.77
N GLU A 25 -14.69 -6.28 10.95
CA GLU A 25 -16.10 -6.26 11.29
C GLU A 25 -16.52 -7.46 12.18
N GLN A 26 -15.63 -8.44 12.41
CA GLN A 26 -15.90 -9.64 13.20
C GLN A 26 -15.30 -9.56 14.62
N PRO A 27 -16.09 -9.80 15.70
CA PRO A 27 -15.59 -9.72 17.07
C PRO A 27 -14.62 -10.87 17.42
N GLY A 28 -13.45 -10.52 17.98
CA GLY A 28 -12.43 -11.47 18.45
C GLY A 28 -11.30 -11.79 17.45
N GLY A 29 -11.15 -10.98 16.41
CA GLY A 29 -10.24 -11.22 15.29
C GLY A 29 -8.75 -11.13 15.62
N ASP A 30 -8.01 -12.02 14.96
CA ASP A 30 -6.57 -11.94 14.72
C ASP A 30 -6.22 -10.54 14.15
N ASP A 31 -5.14 -9.89 14.60
CA ASP A 31 -4.87 -8.47 14.27
C ASP A 31 -4.33 -8.30 12.84
N MET A 32 -5.22 -8.53 11.87
CA MET A 32 -4.95 -8.43 10.44
C MET A 32 -4.65 -6.99 10.03
N MET A 33 -5.30 -6.01 10.67
CA MET A 33 -5.09 -4.58 10.39
C MET A 33 -3.68 -4.14 10.72
N GLY A 34 -3.19 -4.45 11.92
CA GLY A 34 -1.83 -4.12 12.31
C GLY A 34 -0.79 -4.81 11.42
N ARG A 35 -1.06 -6.06 10.98
CA ARG A 35 -0.21 -6.76 10.01
C ARG A 35 -0.22 -6.12 8.62
N ALA A 36 -1.38 -5.70 8.13
CA ALA A 36 -1.51 -5.00 6.85
C ALA A 36 -0.71 -3.69 6.87
N ALA A 37 -0.91 -2.87 7.90
CA ALA A 37 -0.17 -1.62 8.11
C ALA A 37 1.35 -1.84 8.13
N LYS A 38 1.82 -2.86 8.87
CA LYS A 38 3.24 -3.23 8.94
C LYS A 38 3.81 -3.68 7.59
N ASN A 39 3.05 -4.46 6.83
CA ASN A 39 3.48 -4.94 5.52
C ASN A 39 3.57 -3.80 4.50
N ILE A 40 2.61 -2.89 4.52
CA ILE A 40 2.61 -1.68 3.69
C ILE A 40 3.82 -0.79 4.03
N LEU A 41 4.06 -0.50 5.31
CA LEU A 41 5.23 0.29 5.72
C LEU A 41 6.54 -0.38 5.30
N ARG A 42 6.66 -1.70 5.48
CA ARG A 42 7.86 -2.44 5.06
C ARG A 42 8.09 -2.34 3.55
N HIS A 43 7.02 -2.40 2.76
CA HIS A 43 7.12 -2.20 1.31
C HIS A 43 7.64 -0.81 0.99
N LEU A 44 7.02 0.25 1.55
CA LEU A 44 7.46 1.63 1.36
C LEU A 44 8.92 1.84 1.76
N ASP A 45 9.35 1.33 2.92
CA ASP A 45 10.74 1.38 3.36
C ASP A 45 11.71 0.70 2.39
N ASN A 46 11.32 -0.44 1.82
CA ASN A 46 12.14 -1.15 0.84
C ASN A 46 12.22 -0.36 -0.47
N ARG A 47 11.10 0.22 -0.94
CA ARG A 47 11.08 1.05 -2.14
C ARG A 47 11.91 2.32 -1.97
N PHE A 48 11.89 2.90 -0.77
CA PHE A 48 12.67 4.08 -0.46
C PHE A 48 14.18 3.84 -0.51
N ARG A 49 14.63 2.63 -0.16
CA ARG A 49 16.05 2.22 -0.19
C ARG A 49 16.57 1.94 -1.60
N ASP A 50 15.72 1.87 -2.61
CA ASP A 50 16.17 1.76 -4.00
C ASP A 50 16.84 3.07 -4.43
N SER A 51 17.98 2.96 -5.13
CA SER A 51 18.85 4.09 -5.47
C SER A 51 18.15 5.23 -6.23
N GLY A 52 17.05 4.94 -6.93
CA GLY A 52 16.24 5.93 -7.64
C GLY A 52 15.37 6.82 -6.76
N TYR A 53 15.14 6.42 -5.49
CA TYR A 53 14.31 7.13 -4.52
C TYR A 53 15.16 7.77 -3.40
N THR A 54 16.31 7.19 -3.06
CA THR A 54 17.24 7.71 -2.03
C THR A 54 17.88 9.06 -2.36
N GLU A 55 17.89 9.50 -3.62
CA GLU A 55 18.38 10.85 -3.97
C GLU A 55 17.29 11.94 -3.80
N ARG A 56 16.06 11.52 -3.44
CA ARG A 56 14.84 12.32 -3.56
C ARG A 56 14.00 12.29 -2.27
N GLU A 57 14.67 12.06 -1.14
CA GLU A 57 14.08 11.65 0.15
C GLU A 57 13.25 12.70 0.88
N GLU A 58 13.57 13.99 0.71
CA GLU A 58 13.06 15.07 1.57
C GLU A 58 11.53 15.07 1.80
N PRO A 59 10.66 14.93 0.78
CA PRO A 59 9.22 15.02 1.01
C PRO A 59 8.58 13.72 1.53
N TYR A 60 9.27 12.58 1.53
CA TYR A 60 8.69 11.32 2.02
C TYR A 60 9.13 10.99 3.44
N TYR A 61 10.31 11.45 3.83
CA TYR A 61 10.95 11.01 5.06
C TYR A 61 10.07 11.24 6.30
N HIS A 62 9.49 12.42 6.43
CA HIS A 62 8.58 12.75 7.54
C HIS A 62 7.30 11.90 7.53
N LEU A 63 6.74 11.61 6.36
CA LEU A 63 5.55 10.75 6.22
C LEU A 63 5.86 9.31 6.63
N LEU A 64 7.02 8.79 6.24
CA LEU A 64 7.47 7.45 6.64
C LEU A 64 7.78 7.39 8.15
N GLU A 65 8.33 8.44 8.74
CA GLU A 65 8.53 8.51 10.19
C GLU A 65 7.19 8.49 10.95
N GLU A 66 6.18 9.19 10.46
CA GLU A 66 4.84 9.17 11.06
C GLU A 66 4.21 7.77 10.99
N MET A 67 4.31 7.10 9.84
CA MET A 67 3.87 5.70 9.71
C MET A 67 4.65 4.77 10.65
N ARG A 68 5.98 4.92 10.74
CA ARG A 68 6.83 4.11 11.63
C ARG A 68 6.44 4.29 13.09
N ALA A 69 6.15 5.52 13.52
CA ALA A 69 5.71 5.80 14.87
C ALA A 69 4.41 5.04 15.21
N SER A 70 3.41 5.13 14.33
CA SER A 70 2.12 4.45 14.51
C SER A 70 2.22 2.93 14.48
N VAL A 71 3.00 2.36 13.55
CA VAL A 71 3.26 0.91 13.49
C VAL A 71 4.08 0.43 14.70
N ASN A 72 5.00 1.23 15.21
CA ASN A 72 5.75 0.89 16.42
C ASN A 72 4.84 0.86 17.65
N LEU A 73 3.94 1.84 17.81
CA LEU A 73 2.95 1.83 18.89
C LEU A 73 2.11 0.55 18.85
N TYR A 74 1.67 0.12 17.66
CA TYR A 74 1.02 -1.17 17.46
C TYR A 74 1.89 -2.35 17.94
N ASN A 75 3.16 -2.42 17.55
CA ASN A 75 4.06 -3.50 17.99
C ASN A 75 4.22 -3.57 19.53
N PHE A 76 3.96 -2.48 20.27
CA PHE A 76 4.01 -2.42 21.73
C PHE A 76 2.65 -2.54 22.43
N GLY A 77 1.61 -3.02 21.72
CA GLY A 77 0.27 -3.25 22.27
C GLY A 77 -0.74 -2.15 21.99
N GLY A 78 -0.42 -1.20 21.10
CA GLY A 78 -1.38 -0.25 20.55
C GLY A 78 -2.38 -0.93 19.59
N SER A 79 -3.42 -0.19 19.19
CA SER A 79 -4.46 -0.72 18.29
C SER A 79 -3.96 -0.84 16.85
N GLY A 80 -4.11 -2.01 16.23
CA GLY A 80 -3.84 -2.21 14.79
C GLY A 80 -4.67 -1.28 13.90
N THR A 81 -5.92 -0.98 14.28
CA THR A 81 -6.79 -0.01 13.57
C THR A 81 -6.18 1.38 13.52
N SER A 82 -5.55 1.84 14.61
CA SER A 82 -4.93 3.17 14.64
C SER A 82 -3.68 3.26 13.75
N ALA A 83 -2.92 2.17 13.65
CA ALA A 83 -1.77 2.11 12.75
C ALA A 83 -2.21 2.05 11.28
N GLU A 84 -3.24 1.25 10.97
CA GLU A 84 -3.82 1.17 9.63
C GLU A 84 -4.40 2.50 9.18
N GLU A 85 -5.17 3.18 10.02
CA GLU A 85 -5.78 4.46 9.70
C GLU A 85 -4.73 5.52 9.32
N VAL A 86 -3.64 5.62 10.09
CA VAL A 86 -2.55 6.54 9.75
C VAL A 86 -1.88 6.17 8.43
N VAL A 87 -1.54 4.89 8.24
CA VAL A 87 -0.91 4.42 6.99
C VAL A 87 -1.80 4.70 5.78
N ARG A 88 -3.09 4.36 5.87
CA ARG A 88 -4.07 4.57 4.79
C ARG A 88 -4.25 6.05 4.49
N ASN A 89 -4.47 6.88 5.51
CA ASN A 89 -4.70 8.32 5.34
C ASN A 89 -3.49 9.03 4.72
N LEU A 90 -2.26 8.66 5.12
CA LEU A 90 -1.05 9.23 4.55
C LEU A 90 -0.84 8.81 3.09
N ILE A 91 -1.08 7.55 2.75
CA ILE A 91 -1.05 7.08 1.36
C ILE A 91 -2.13 7.79 0.53
N HIS A 92 -3.34 7.95 1.07
CA HIS A 92 -4.43 8.63 0.37
C HIS A 92 -4.08 10.07 0.01
N SER A 93 -3.59 10.82 0.99
CA SER A 93 -3.37 12.26 0.90
C SER A 93 -2.12 12.66 0.12
N ASN A 94 -1.22 11.70 -0.17
CA ASN A 94 0.05 11.97 -0.85
C ASN A 94 0.17 11.17 -2.14
N HIS A 95 0.12 11.86 -3.28
CA HIS A 95 0.20 11.24 -4.60
C HIS A 95 1.51 10.46 -4.78
N GLU A 96 2.58 10.98 -4.22
CA GLU A 96 3.91 10.41 -4.27
C GLU A 96 4.02 9.10 -3.47
N LEU A 97 3.34 9.00 -2.31
CA LEU A 97 3.25 7.74 -1.58
C LEU A 97 2.44 6.70 -2.35
N LYS A 98 1.36 7.10 -3.05
CA LYS A 98 0.64 6.19 -3.96
C LYS A 98 1.57 5.68 -5.06
N GLN A 99 2.36 6.54 -5.68
CA GLN A 99 3.35 6.15 -6.69
C GLN A 99 4.37 5.16 -6.14
N LEU A 100 4.92 5.45 -4.95
CA LEU A 100 5.89 4.57 -4.30
C LEU A 100 5.28 3.20 -3.97
N MET A 101 4.04 3.17 -3.49
CA MET A 101 3.26 1.95 -3.26
C MET A 101 3.14 1.11 -4.52
N VAL A 102 2.83 1.73 -5.66
CA VAL A 102 2.61 1.02 -6.94
C VAL A 102 3.87 0.91 -7.80
N CYS A 103 5.05 1.12 -7.20
CA CYS A 103 6.35 0.99 -7.87
C CYS A 103 6.61 2.01 -8.99
N GLY A 104 5.81 3.08 -9.00
CA GLY A 104 5.99 4.23 -9.87
C GLY A 104 7.19 5.08 -9.45
N PRO A 105 8.04 5.52 -10.39
CA PRO A 105 9.15 6.41 -10.11
C PRO A 105 8.69 7.72 -9.46
N PRO A 106 9.53 8.35 -8.60
CA PRO A 106 9.12 9.50 -7.80
C PRO A 106 8.95 10.76 -8.66
N TYR A 107 7.89 11.54 -8.38
CA TYR A 107 7.51 12.79 -9.07
C TYR A 107 7.21 12.64 -10.56
N LYS A 108 6.72 11.47 -10.97
CA LYS A 108 6.27 11.25 -12.33
C LYS A 108 4.78 11.50 -12.42
N ASP A 109 4.30 12.17 -13.46
CA ASP A 109 2.86 12.34 -13.63
C ASP A 109 2.17 10.97 -13.78
N ARG A 110 0.93 10.84 -13.28
CA ARG A 110 0.14 9.59 -13.39
C ARG A 110 0.12 9.05 -14.82
N GLU A 111 0.11 9.92 -15.83
CA GLU A 111 0.16 9.55 -17.25
C GLU A 111 1.43 8.80 -17.66
N SER A 112 2.54 9.01 -16.95
CA SER A 112 3.84 8.42 -17.23
C SER A 112 4.12 7.12 -16.44
N LEU A 113 3.16 6.68 -15.61
CA LEU A 113 3.18 5.38 -14.93
C LEU A 113 2.90 4.23 -15.92
N SER A 114 3.31 3.01 -15.54
CA SER A 114 2.91 1.79 -16.25
C SER A 114 1.39 1.64 -16.23
N GLU A 115 0.83 0.89 -17.20
CA GLU A 115 -0.62 0.59 -17.22
C GLU A 115 -1.06 -0.05 -15.89
N THR A 116 -0.29 -0.99 -15.38
CA THR A 116 -0.53 -1.63 -14.09
C THR A 116 -0.52 -0.61 -12.94
N ALA A 117 0.53 0.20 -12.81
CA ALA A 117 0.64 1.17 -11.73
C ALA A 117 -0.53 2.17 -11.75
N LYS A 118 -1.01 2.58 -12.93
CA LYS A 118 -2.21 3.42 -13.06
C LYS A 118 -3.45 2.76 -12.48
N VAL A 119 -3.66 1.48 -12.78
CA VAL A 119 -4.81 0.72 -12.26
C VAL A 119 -4.66 0.48 -10.76
N LEU A 120 -3.46 0.22 -10.25
CA LEU A 120 -3.25 0.08 -8.80
C LEU A 120 -3.52 1.39 -8.04
N VAL A 121 -3.15 2.54 -8.61
CA VAL A 121 -3.52 3.86 -8.05
C VAL A 121 -5.04 4.03 -8.03
N GLU A 122 -5.72 3.63 -9.11
CA GLU A 122 -7.18 3.65 -9.20
C GLU A 122 -7.82 2.73 -8.15
N VAL A 123 -7.29 1.53 -7.93
CA VAL A 123 -7.75 0.60 -6.88
C VAL A 123 -7.66 1.24 -5.48
N PHE A 124 -6.57 1.96 -5.17
CA PHE A 124 -6.47 2.71 -3.91
C PHE A 124 -7.52 3.80 -3.80
N GLU A 125 -7.79 4.53 -4.89
CA GLU A 125 -8.85 5.55 -4.90
C GLU A 125 -10.24 4.91 -4.73
N THR A 126 -10.51 3.77 -5.36
CA THR A 126 -11.76 3.03 -5.23
C THR A 126 -11.97 2.46 -3.83
N LEU A 127 -10.92 1.93 -3.19
CA LEU A 127 -10.97 1.41 -1.81
C LEU A 127 -11.56 2.44 -0.83
N GLU A 128 -11.28 3.70 -1.06
CA GLU A 128 -11.63 4.78 -0.14
C GLU A 128 -12.97 5.45 -0.47
N ASN A 129 -13.38 5.45 -1.73
CA ASN A 129 -14.58 6.16 -2.19
C ASN A 129 -15.78 5.24 -2.42
N GLU A 130 -15.54 4.01 -2.87
CA GLU A 130 -16.59 3.06 -3.30
C GLU A 130 -16.60 1.81 -2.43
N GLY A 131 -15.41 1.38 -1.98
CA GLY A 131 -15.23 0.33 -0.99
C GLY A 131 -14.45 -0.88 -1.50
N PRO A 132 -14.30 -1.91 -0.65
CA PRO A 132 -13.37 -3.01 -0.92
C PRO A 132 -13.78 -3.93 -2.07
N MET A 133 -15.07 -4.12 -2.32
CA MET A 133 -15.55 -5.00 -3.40
C MET A 133 -15.24 -4.46 -4.80
N ASP A 134 -15.51 -3.17 -5.04
CA ASP A 134 -15.22 -2.52 -6.32
C ASP A 134 -13.71 -2.46 -6.59
N ALA A 135 -12.92 -2.18 -5.55
CA ALA A 135 -11.47 -2.21 -5.61
C ALA A 135 -10.93 -3.60 -5.98
N LEU A 136 -11.46 -4.67 -5.37
CA LEU A 136 -11.08 -6.05 -5.70
C LEU A 136 -11.43 -6.42 -7.14
N PHE A 137 -12.54 -5.92 -7.68
CA PHE A 137 -12.94 -6.18 -9.06
C PHE A 137 -11.93 -5.59 -10.06
N LEU A 138 -11.49 -4.34 -9.82
CA LEU A 138 -10.44 -3.69 -10.61
C LEU A 138 -9.10 -4.44 -10.49
N LEU A 139 -8.78 -4.92 -9.28
CA LEU A 139 -7.53 -5.62 -8.98
C LEU A 139 -7.46 -7.01 -9.62
N ALA A 140 -8.56 -7.76 -9.64
CA ALA A 140 -8.63 -9.12 -10.18
C ALA A 140 -8.18 -9.20 -11.65
N ASN A 141 -8.62 -8.23 -12.46
CA ASN A 141 -8.21 -8.13 -13.87
C ASN A 141 -6.69 -7.90 -14.02
N GLN A 142 -6.09 -7.09 -13.14
CA GLN A 142 -4.64 -6.86 -13.17
C GLN A 142 -3.83 -8.05 -12.64
N TYR A 143 -4.36 -8.74 -11.62
CA TYR A 143 -3.74 -9.94 -11.06
C TYR A 143 -3.60 -11.04 -12.12
N GLU A 144 -4.67 -11.29 -12.90
CA GLU A 144 -4.65 -12.27 -13.99
C GLU A 144 -3.69 -11.87 -15.12
N LYS A 145 -3.71 -10.60 -15.55
CA LYS A 145 -2.79 -10.07 -16.58
C LYS A 145 -1.32 -10.21 -16.18
N LEU A 146 -0.99 -9.91 -14.92
CA LEU A 146 0.38 -9.97 -14.44
C LEU A 146 0.84 -11.37 -14.06
N GLY A 147 -0.06 -12.34 -13.94
CA GLY A 147 0.27 -13.71 -13.51
C GLY A 147 1.03 -13.72 -12.19
N CYS A 148 0.66 -12.82 -11.27
CA CYS A 148 1.23 -12.80 -9.93
C CYS A 148 0.80 -14.11 -9.25
N ALA A 149 1.69 -15.09 -9.12
CA ALA A 149 1.37 -16.30 -8.37
C ALA A 149 1.29 -15.93 -6.87
N THR A 150 0.27 -16.44 -6.17
CA THR A 150 0.30 -16.53 -4.71
C THR A 150 1.55 -17.33 -4.32
N VAL A 151 2.51 -16.68 -3.68
CA VAL A 151 3.71 -17.34 -3.14
C VAL A 151 3.39 -17.92 -1.78
#